data_AF-A0A432SHT3-F1
#
_entry.id   AF-A0A432SHT3-F1
#
_cell.length_a   1.000
_cell.length_b   1.000
_cell.length_c   1.000
_cell.angle_alpha   90.00
_cell.angle_beta   90.00
_cell.angle_gamma   90.00
#
_symmetry.space_group_name_H-M   'P 1'
#
loop_
_entity.id
_entity.type
_entity.pdbx_description
1 polymer ?
#
loop_
_entity_poly.entity_id
_entity_poly.type
_entity_poly.pdbx_seq_one_letter_code
_entity_poly.pdbx_strand_id
1 'polypeptide(L)'
;MDYKQLERDIKSTYRSDARQSIEERTAALLQHLQDEWDISTSSMTQNELKIITSAIMETEVKALHDEVDELLAQKERIERQLEKKSEALQLAKAETFDAIEKTLQESPQELLTMLHQIRLQSIDLYDMLAEMCESAIITALEKSEDIEESIKGTIQEITTHTLNEKTPSTLRVKSILSTILNTATYIADATPNSAKEILRGTLRGMRQGLTVSINKFNKQLLYMPDEAKMILIDDYASLQKELNNIDALFSSIIGDVAAQNSPMIQQLLDEITGDMKFDMEHLIQAARETAETMKERFSDIKEDAIQQSSKVINSKTAQEAKRMGIYAWSVAKSAIDGAIKGAKEKMDKE
;
A
#
# COMPACT_ATOMS: atom_id res chain seq x y z
N MET A 1 -57.30 14.05 -13.86
CA MET A 1 -56.32 13.53 -14.83
C MET A 1 -55.64 12.32 -14.22
N ASP A 2 -55.58 11.19 -14.92
CA ASP A 2 -54.82 10.02 -14.45
C ASP A 2 -53.36 10.14 -14.88
N TYR A 3 -52.51 10.57 -13.96
CA TYR A 3 -51.11 10.83 -14.22
C TYR A 3 -50.30 9.56 -14.58
N LYS A 4 -50.74 8.36 -14.18
CA LYS A 4 -50.07 7.10 -14.58
C LYS A 4 -50.40 6.72 -16.02
N GLN A 5 -51.62 7.02 -16.46
CA GLN A 5 -52.03 6.79 -17.84
C GLN A 5 -51.36 7.81 -18.77
N LEU A 6 -51.26 9.07 -18.35
CA LEU A 6 -50.52 10.12 -19.05
C LEU A 6 -49.04 9.77 -19.22
N GLU A 7 -48.36 9.34 -18.16
CA GLU A 7 -46.94 8.96 -18.22
C GLU A 7 -46.67 7.79 -19.18
N ARG A 8 -47.56 6.78 -19.20
CA ARG A 8 -47.46 5.65 -20.13
C ARG A 8 -47.63 6.08 -21.57
N ASP A 9 -48.62 6.94 -21.83
CA ASP A 9 -48.90 7.46 -23.17
C ASP A 9 -47.73 8.31 -23.70
N ILE A 10 -47.17 9.17 -22.85
CA ILE A 10 -45.96 9.95 -23.17
C ILE A 10 -44.81 9.02 -23.58
N LYS A 11 -44.52 8.00 -22.77
CA LYS A 11 -43.43 7.04 -23.05
C LYS A 11 -43.69 6.23 -24.34
N SER A 12 -44.92 5.83 -24.64
CA SER A 12 -45.23 5.08 -25.87
C SER A 12 -45.15 5.95 -27.12
N THR A 13 -45.73 7.14 -27.08
CA THR A 13 -45.79 8.05 -28.22
C THR A 13 -44.42 8.63 -28.54
N TYR A 14 -43.65 8.97 -27.52
CA TYR A 14 -42.30 9.49 -27.70
C TYR A 14 -41.32 8.42 -28.24
N ARG A 15 -41.46 7.15 -27.84
CA ARG A 15 -40.62 6.03 -28.34
C ARG A 15 -40.98 5.58 -29.76
N SER A 16 -42.24 5.72 -30.16
CA SER A 16 -42.70 5.31 -31.50
C SER A 16 -42.42 6.37 -32.58
N ASP A 17 -42.05 7.59 -32.19
CA ASP A 17 -41.66 8.65 -33.12
C ASP A 17 -40.28 8.38 -33.73
N ALA A 18 -40.25 8.23 -35.06
CA ALA A 18 -39.07 7.91 -35.85
C ALA A 18 -38.21 9.15 -36.23
N ARG A 19 -38.60 10.36 -35.79
CA ARG A 19 -37.82 11.59 -36.04
C ARG A 19 -36.44 11.52 -35.38
N GLN A 20 -35.45 12.15 -36.01
CA GLN A 20 -34.04 12.01 -35.63
C GLN A 20 -33.62 12.94 -34.49
N SER A 21 -34.26 14.11 -34.33
CA SER A 21 -33.88 15.06 -33.28
C SER A 21 -34.82 15.01 -32.07
N ILE A 22 -34.24 15.19 -30.89
CA ILE A 22 -34.97 15.31 -29.62
C ILE A 22 -35.99 16.46 -29.72
N GLU A 23 -35.61 17.56 -30.36
CA GLU A 23 -36.45 18.74 -30.57
C GLU A 23 -37.71 18.41 -31.38
N GLU A 24 -37.56 17.68 -32.49
CA GLU A 24 -38.67 17.29 -33.35
C GLU A 24 -39.63 16.29 -32.70
N ARG A 25 -39.11 15.33 -31.92
CA ARG A 25 -39.91 14.38 -31.15
C ARG A 25 -40.62 15.04 -29.98
N THR A 26 -39.96 15.97 -29.31
CA THR A 26 -40.56 16.74 -28.20
C THR A 26 -41.68 17.64 -28.70
N ALA A 27 -41.48 18.32 -29.84
CA ALA A 27 -42.53 19.11 -30.48
C ALA A 27 -43.72 18.26 -30.92
N ALA A 28 -43.48 17.06 -31.46
CA ALA A 28 -44.54 16.10 -31.81
C ALA A 28 -45.37 15.68 -30.59
N LEU A 29 -44.67 15.34 -29.51
CA LEU A 29 -45.28 14.91 -28.27
C LEU A 29 -46.12 16.03 -27.65
N LEU A 30 -45.62 17.28 -27.63
CA LEU A 30 -46.38 18.42 -27.11
C LEU A 30 -47.65 18.67 -27.94
N GLN A 31 -47.61 18.47 -29.26
CA GLN A 31 -48.81 18.55 -30.10
C GLN A 31 -49.81 17.42 -29.78
N HIS A 32 -49.33 16.18 -29.63
CA HIS A 32 -50.16 15.03 -29.24
C HIS A 32 -50.82 15.25 -27.87
N LEU A 33 -50.09 15.79 -26.90
CA LEU A 33 -50.61 16.11 -25.57
C LEU A 33 -51.64 17.24 -25.58
N GLN A 34 -51.51 18.19 -26.50
CA GLN A 34 -52.54 19.22 -26.71
C GLN A 34 -53.81 18.61 -27.31
N ASP A 35 -53.68 17.69 -28.27
CA ASP A 35 -54.83 17.13 -29.01
C ASP A 35 -55.59 16.06 -28.20
N GLU A 36 -54.88 15.20 -27.46
CA GLU A 36 -55.48 14.05 -26.74
C GLU A 36 -55.70 14.30 -25.23
N TRP A 37 -54.94 15.23 -24.63
CA TRP A 37 -54.96 15.47 -23.19
C TRP A 37 -55.31 16.91 -22.79
N ASP A 38 -55.56 17.81 -23.76
CA ASP A 38 -55.81 19.25 -23.56
C ASP A 38 -54.68 19.97 -22.78
N ILE A 39 -53.45 19.44 -22.86
CA ILE A 39 -52.27 20.04 -22.23
C ILE A 39 -51.63 21.01 -23.23
N SER A 40 -51.95 22.29 -23.08
CA SER A 40 -51.33 23.35 -23.89
C SER A 40 -50.04 23.89 -23.29
N THR A 41 -49.06 24.19 -24.15
CA THR A 41 -47.79 24.82 -23.77
C THR A 41 -47.96 26.19 -23.09
N SER A 42 -49.09 26.87 -23.32
CA SER A 42 -49.39 28.18 -22.70
C SER A 42 -50.03 28.10 -21.31
N SER A 43 -50.52 26.94 -20.89
CA SER A 43 -51.27 26.76 -19.63
C SER A 43 -50.88 25.50 -18.84
N MET A 44 -49.79 24.83 -19.23
CA MET A 44 -49.28 23.63 -18.58
C MET A 44 -48.89 23.89 -17.13
N THR A 45 -49.29 22.98 -16.24
CA THR A 45 -48.95 23.03 -14.81
C THR A 45 -47.54 22.51 -14.55
N GLN A 46 -46.97 22.88 -13.41
CA GLN A 46 -45.65 22.39 -12.97
C GLN A 46 -45.59 20.85 -12.85
N ASN A 47 -46.69 20.21 -12.43
CA ASN A 47 -46.75 18.76 -12.29
C ASN A 47 -46.75 18.06 -13.66
N GLU A 48 -47.49 18.57 -14.63
CA GLU A 48 -47.50 18.04 -16.00
C GLU A 48 -46.13 18.21 -16.66
N LEU A 49 -45.53 19.39 -16.54
CA LEU A 49 -44.18 19.64 -17.06
C LEU A 49 -43.16 18.67 -16.44
N LYS A 50 -43.26 18.40 -15.13
CA LYS A 50 -42.37 17.44 -14.45
C LYS A 50 -42.56 16.02 -14.98
N ILE A 51 -43.79 15.56 -15.17
CA ILE A 51 -44.08 14.21 -15.68
C ILE A 51 -43.56 14.06 -17.12
N ILE A 52 -43.83 15.04 -17.99
CA ILE A 52 -43.36 15.04 -19.39
C ILE A 52 -41.83 15.02 -19.43
N THR A 53 -41.20 15.93 -18.69
CA THR A 53 -39.74 16.09 -18.66
C THR A 53 -39.05 14.84 -18.12
N SER A 54 -39.57 14.25 -17.03
CA SER A 54 -39.05 12.98 -16.49
C SER A 54 -39.23 11.82 -17.45
N ALA A 55 -40.38 11.69 -18.11
CA ALA A 55 -40.65 10.61 -19.05
C ALA A 55 -39.77 10.68 -20.32
N ILE A 56 -39.52 11.89 -20.83
CA ILE A 56 -38.60 12.14 -21.95
C ILE A 56 -37.16 11.81 -21.52
N MET A 57 -36.68 12.37 -20.41
CA MET A 57 -35.32 12.13 -19.92
C MET A 57 -35.07 10.63 -19.66
N GLU A 58 -35.99 9.96 -18.97
CA GLU A 58 -35.89 8.51 -18.73
C GLU A 58 -35.82 7.73 -20.04
N THR A 59 -36.46 8.19 -21.11
CA THR A 59 -36.47 7.49 -22.39
C THR A 59 -35.19 7.75 -23.19
N GLU A 60 -34.73 8.99 -23.24
CA GLU A 60 -33.51 9.38 -23.97
C GLU A 60 -32.25 8.81 -23.33
N VAL A 61 -32.18 8.85 -22.00
CA VAL A 61 -30.99 8.41 -21.26
C VAL A 61 -30.99 6.89 -21.06
N LYS A 62 -32.12 6.20 -21.26
CA LYS A 62 -32.21 4.76 -21.00
C LYS A 62 -31.15 3.95 -21.72
N ALA A 63 -30.96 4.16 -23.02
CA ALA A 63 -29.99 3.40 -23.79
C ALA A 63 -28.56 3.62 -23.28
N LEU A 64 -28.22 4.86 -22.93
CA LEU A 64 -26.93 5.21 -22.37
C LEU A 64 -26.75 4.66 -20.94
N HIS A 65 -27.82 4.64 -20.14
CA HIS A 65 -27.82 4.05 -18.81
C HIS A 65 -27.63 2.53 -18.86
N ASP A 66 -28.37 1.85 -19.74
CA ASP A 66 -28.24 0.41 -19.99
C ASP A 66 -26.81 0.09 -20.49
N GLU A 67 -26.23 0.92 -21.36
CA GLU A 67 -24.83 0.78 -21.82
C GLU A 67 -23.81 0.99 -20.70
N VAL A 68 -24.02 1.99 -19.83
CA VAL A 68 -23.17 2.21 -18.64
C VAL A 68 -23.24 1.01 -17.69
N ASP A 69 -24.43 0.46 -17.44
CA ASP A 69 -24.61 -0.72 -16.59
C ASP A 69 -23.94 -1.96 -17.19
N GLU A 70 -24.02 -2.15 -18.51
CA GLU A 70 -23.28 -3.20 -19.22
C GLU A 70 -21.77 -3.01 -19.09
N LEU A 71 -21.26 -1.78 -19.25
CA LEU A 71 -19.84 -1.46 -19.10
C LEU A 71 -19.36 -1.68 -17.66
N LEU A 72 -20.18 -1.36 -16.65
CA LEU A 72 -19.87 -1.64 -15.24
C LEU A 72 -19.81 -3.14 -14.96
N ALA A 73 -20.76 -3.93 -15.49
CA ALA A 73 -20.73 -5.38 -15.38
C ALA A 73 -19.52 -6.00 -16.10
N GLN A 74 -19.14 -5.45 -17.25
CA GLN A 74 -17.91 -5.84 -17.96
C GLN A 74 -16.67 -5.49 -17.16
N LYS A 75 -16.60 -4.29 -16.56
CA LYS A 75 -15.51 -3.87 -15.68
C LYS A 75 -15.34 -4.85 -14.51
N GLU A 76 -16.41 -5.15 -13.78
CA GLU A 76 -16.36 -6.08 -12.64
C GLU A 76 -15.89 -7.49 -13.08
N ARG A 77 -16.33 -7.95 -14.24
CA ARG A 77 -15.88 -9.23 -14.81
C ARG A 77 -14.40 -9.21 -15.15
N ILE A 78 -13.90 -8.12 -15.73
CA ILE A 78 -12.48 -7.94 -16.07
C ILE A 78 -11.65 -7.88 -14.79
N GLU A 79 -12.08 -7.14 -13.76
CA GLU A 79 -11.41 -7.06 -12.47
C GLU A 79 -11.26 -8.44 -11.81
N ARG A 80 -12.35 -9.23 -11.76
CA ARG A 80 -12.29 -10.62 -11.25
C ARG A 80 -11.38 -11.53 -12.08
N GLN A 81 -11.29 -11.31 -13.39
CA GLN A 81 -10.36 -12.06 -14.25
C GLN A 81 -8.92 -11.64 -14.01
N LEU A 82 -8.69 -10.35 -13.79
CA LEU A 82 -7.38 -9.78 -13.49
C LEU A 82 -6.87 -10.28 -12.14
N GLU A 83 -7.72 -10.30 -11.11
CA GLU A 83 -7.41 -10.87 -9.79
C GLU A 83 -6.98 -12.34 -9.91
N LYS A 84 -7.77 -13.19 -10.58
CA LYS A 84 -7.42 -14.60 -10.82
C LYS A 84 -6.14 -14.78 -11.61
N LYS A 85 -5.87 -13.91 -12.58
CA LYS A 85 -4.64 -13.95 -13.37
C LYS A 85 -3.44 -13.45 -12.58
N SER A 86 -3.64 -12.49 -11.68
CA SER A 86 -2.63 -12.01 -10.73
C SER A 86 -2.22 -13.14 -9.77
N GLU A 87 -3.19 -13.82 -9.17
CA GLU A 87 -2.94 -15.01 -8.32
C GLU A 87 -2.19 -16.11 -9.08
N ALA A 88 -2.63 -16.43 -10.30
CA ALA A 88 -1.97 -17.43 -11.14
C ALA A 88 -0.54 -17.02 -11.52
N LEU A 89 -0.31 -15.72 -11.77
CA LEU A 89 1.01 -15.18 -12.04
C LEU A 89 1.92 -15.32 -10.81
N GLN A 90 1.40 -15.12 -9.60
CA GLN A 90 2.17 -15.30 -8.36
C GLN A 90 2.57 -16.74 -8.12
N LEU A 91 1.63 -17.66 -8.31
CA LEU A 91 1.91 -19.09 -8.22
C LEU A 91 2.98 -19.48 -9.24
N ALA A 92 2.87 -19.03 -10.49
CA ALA A 92 3.86 -19.31 -11.53
C ALA A 92 5.25 -18.72 -11.22
N LYS A 93 5.31 -17.47 -10.71
CA LYS A 93 6.57 -16.86 -10.24
C LYS A 93 7.19 -17.70 -9.12
N ALA A 94 6.41 -18.07 -8.10
CA ALA A 94 6.88 -18.88 -6.97
C ALA A 94 7.38 -20.26 -7.41
N GLU A 95 6.62 -20.96 -8.24
CA GLU A 95 7.01 -22.25 -8.83
C GLU A 95 8.30 -22.15 -9.64
N THR A 96 8.47 -21.05 -10.38
CA THR A 96 9.69 -20.78 -11.15
C THR A 96 10.88 -20.60 -10.21
N PHE A 97 10.74 -19.82 -9.14
CA PHE A 97 11.79 -19.66 -8.14
C PHE A 97 12.12 -20.98 -7.43
N ASP A 98 11.12 -21.77 -7.06
CA ASP A 98 11.33 -23.06 -6.40
C ASP A 98 12.03 -24.07 -7.33
N ALA A 99 11.73 -24.03 -8.64
CA ALA A 99 12.42 -24.85 -9.64
C ALA A 99 13.89 -24.42 -9.82
N ILE A 100 14.16 -23.11 -9.89
CA ILE A 100 15.52 -22.58 -9.96
C ILE A 100 16.29 -22.91 -8.67
N GLU A 101 15.68 -22.74 -7.51
CA GLU A 101 16.28 -23.03 -6.20
C GLU A 101 16.66 -24.50 -6.07
N LYS A 102 15.76 -25.43 -6.46
CA LYS A 102 16.07 -26.87 -6.51
C LYS A 102 17.26 -27.18 -7.41
N THR A 103 17.37 -26.50 -8.55
CA THR A 103 18.48 -26.69 -9.49
C THR A 103 19.80 -26.16 -8.93
N LEU A 104 19.73 -25.13 -8.07
CA LEU A 104 20.88 -24.47 -7.46
C LEU A 104 21.20 -24.97 -6.04
N GLN A 105 20.56 -26.04 -5.54
CA GLN A 105 20.77 -26.54 -4.17
C GLN A 105 22.22 -26.92 -3.85
N GLU A 106 23.00 -27.34 -4.85
CA GLU A 106 24.42 -27.66 -4.70
C GLU A 106 25.35 -26.49 -5.05
N SER A 107 24.79 -25.33 -5.40
CA SER A 107 25.54 -24.13 -5.79
C SER A 107 26.06 -23.34 -4.58
N PRO A 108 27.05 -22.44 -4.78
CA PRO A 108 27.57 -21.59 -3.71
C PRO A 108 26.47 -20.78 -3.02
N GLN A 109 26.56 -20.66 -1.69
CA GLN A 109 25.55 -19.99 -0.86
C GLN A 109 25.26 -18.54 -1.30
N GLU A 110 26.26 -17.83 -1.83
CA GLU A 110 26.12 -16.48 -2.38
C GLU A 110 25.13 -16.42 -3.55
N LEU A 111 25.09 -17.46 -4.38
CA LEU A 111 24.23 -17.56 -5.56
C LEU A 111 22.77 -17.83 -5.15
N LEU A 112 22.57 -18.61 -4.08
CA LEU A 112 21.26 -18.79 -3.44
C LEU A 112 20.79 -17.49 -2.77
N THR A 113 21.68 -16.75 -2.09
CA THR A 113 21.34 -15.45 -1.50
C THR A 113 20.93 -14.43 -2.58
N MET A 114 21.64 -14.37 -3.70
CA MET A 114 21.27 -13.54 -4.85
C MET A 114 19.93 -13.97 -5.45
N LEU A 115 19.66 -15.29 -5.58
CA LEU A 115 18.36 -15.79 -6.04
C LEU A 115 17.23 -15.36 -5.09
N HIS A 116 17.44 -15.49 -3.77
CA HIS A 116 16.47 -15.06 -2.77
C HIS A 116 16.26 -13.54 -2.79
N GLN A 117 17.30 -12.76 -3.10
CA GLN A 117 17.21 -11.31 -3.28
C GLN A 117 16.42 -10.94 -4.54
N ILE A 118 16.65 -11.63 -5.65
CA ILE A 118 15.87 -11.47 -6.89
C ILE A 118 14.42 -11.90 -6.67
N ARG A 119 14.18 -12.99 -5.92
CA ARG A 119 12.83 -13.45 -5.51
C ARG A 119 12.10 -12.38 -4.71
N LEU A 120 12.78 -11.76 -3.75
CA LEU A 120 12.28 -10.62 -2.95
C LEU A 120 11.96 -9.37 -3.79
N GLN A 121 12.68 -9.15 -4.89
CA GLN A 121 12.46 -8.03 -5.79
C GLN A 121 11.36 -8.30 -6.84
N SER A 122 10.89 -9.54 -7.00
CA SER A 122 10.08 -9.97 -8.14
C SER A 122 8.68 -10.49 -7.79
N ILE A 123 8.44 -10.83 -6.52
CA ILE A 123 7.13 -11.26 -6.00
C ILE A 123 6.49 -10.08 -5.25
N ASP A 124 5.41 -9.54 -5.82
CA ASP A 124 4.25 -8.72 -5.37
C ASP A 124 4.17 -8.05 -3.98
N LEU A 125 5.25 -7.99 -3.20
CA LEU A 125 5.24 -7.34 -1.89
C LEU A 125 5.00 -5.83 -2.02
N TYR A 126 5.58 -5.19 -3.04
CA TYR A 126 5.43 -3.75 -3.24
C TYR A 126 4.08 -3.39 -3.85
N ASP A 127 3.51 -4.23 -4.71
CA ASP A 127 2.18 -4.02 -5.28
C ASP A 127 1.11 -4.22 -4.21
N MET A 128 1.19 -5.28 -3.40
CA MET A 128 0.32 -5.49 -2.24
C MET A 128 0.50 -4.39 -1.18
N LEU A 129 1.74 -3.94 -0.94
CA LEU A 129 2.01 -2.82 -0.05
C LEU A 129 1.32 -1.54 -0.54
N ALA A 130 1.38 -1.26 -1.84
CA ALA A 130 0.70 -0.13 -2.45
C ALA A 130 -0.82 -0.25 -2.28
N GLU A 131 -1.42 -1.40 -2.61
CA GLU A 131 -2.86 -1.65 -2.45
C GLU A 131 -3.32 -1.51 -0.98
N MET A 132 -2.54 -2.01 -0.03
CA MET A 132 -2.81 -1.89 1.40
C MET A 132 -2.76 -0.42 1.87
N CYS A 133 -1.75 0.33 1.42
CA CYS A 133 -1.63 1.75 1.72
C CYS A 133 -2.77 2.56 1.10
N GLU A 134 -3.11 2.28 -0.16
CA GLU A 134 -4.21 2.94 -0.87
C GLU A 134 -5.54 2.69 -0.15
N SER A 135 -5.84 1.43 0.16
CA SER A 135 -7.06 1.05 0.89
C SER A 135 -7.14 1.72 2.26
N ALA A 136 -6.03 1.79 3.00
CA ALA A 136 -5.98 2.44 4.31
C ALA A 136 -6.24 3.94 4.22
N ILE A 137 -5.63 4.62 3.25
CA ILE A 137 -5.80 6.06 3.03
C ILE A 137 -7.22 6.37 2.57
N ILE A 138 -7.76 5.63 1.59
CA ILE A 138 -9.14 5.81 1.12
C ILE A 138 -10.14 5.59 2.27
N THR A 139 -9.96 4.53 3.06
CA THR A 139 -10.82 4.25 4.22
C THR A 139 -10.79 5.40 5.23
N ALA A 140 -9.63 6.00 5.48
CA ALA A 140 -9.51 7.14 6.37
C ALA A 140 -10.23 8.38 5.82
N LEU A 141 -10.16 8.62 4.50
CA LEU A 141 -10.88 9.71 3.84
C LEU A 141 -12.41 9.50 3.89
N GLU A 142 -12.88 8.29 3.62
CA GLU A 142 -14.31 7.94 3.65
C GLU A 142 -14.94 8.16 5.03
N LYS A 143 -14.19 7.87 6.11
CA LYS A 143 -14.67 8.07 7.48
C LYS A 143 -14.73 9.55 7.88
N SER A 144 -13.98 10.43 7.21
CA SER A 144 -13.97 11.90 7.39
C SER A 144 -13.72 12.42 8.81
N GLU A 145 -13.36 11.57 9.77
CA GLU A 145 -12.97 11.93 11.13
C GLU A 145 -11.48 11.67 11.32
N ASP A 146 -10.74 12.71 11.69
CA ASP A 146 -9.30 12.68 12.02
C ASP A 146 -8.42 11.91 11.00
N ILE A 147 -8.48 12.37 9.74
CA ILE A 147 -7.79 11.78 8.58
C ILE A 147 -6.29 11.59 8.86
N GLU A 148 -5.62 12.62 9.41
CA GLU A 148 -4.18 12.57 9.68
C GLU A 148 -3.83 11.46 10.69
N GLU A 149 -4.56 11.37 11.80
CA GLU A 149 -4.28 10.39 12.86
C GLU A 149 -4.61 8.95 12.40
N SER A 150 -5.71 8.77 11.65
CA SER A 150 -6.10 7.47 11.11
C SER A 150 -5.08 6.93 10.11
N ILE A 151 -4.62 7.79 9.20
CA ILE A 151 -3.55 7.45 8.25
C ILE A 151 -2.24 7.18 9.00
N LYS A 152 -1.88 8.00 9.99
CA LYS A 152 -0.68 7.79 10.80
C LYS A 152 -0.67 6.41 11.44
N GLY A 153 -1.75 6.02 12.12
CA GLY A 153 -1.85 4.74 12.82
C GLY A 153 -1.76 3.54 11.89
N THR A 154 -2.52 3.54 10.80
CA THR A 154 -2.54 2.43 9.83
C THR A 154 -1.22 2.31 9.05
N ILE A 155 -0.64 3.42 8.60
CA ILE A 155 0.65 3.43 7.91
C ILE A 155 1.79 3.02 8.86
N GLN A 156 1.73 3.38 10.14
CA GLN A 156 2.67 2.88 11.15
C GLN A 156 2.63 1.36 11.25
N GLU A 157 1.44 0.76 11.31
CA GLU A 157 1.27 -0.70 11.40
C GLU A 157 1.80 -1.40 10.14
N ILE A 158 1.42 -0.90 8.96
CA ILE A 158 1.89 -1.41 7.66
C ILE A 158 3.42 -1.36 7.61
N THR A 159 4.00 -0.19 7.86
CA THR A 159 5.46 0.02 7.85
C THR A 159 6.16 -0.94 8.81
N THR A 160 5.63 -1.09 10.03
CA THR A 160 6.18 -1.97 11.06
C THR A 160 6.13 -3.44 10.62
N HIS A 161 5.00 -3.88 10.08
CA HIS A 161 4.83 -5.27 9.66
C HIS A 161 5.77 -5.61 8.51
N THR A 162 5.76 -4.79 7.45
CA THR A 162 6.55 -5.02 6.24
C THR A 162 8.05 -4.94 6.51
N LEU A 163 8.52 -4.11 7.44
CA LEU A 163 9.94 -4.07 7.81
C LEU A 163 10.38 -5.28 8.64
N ASN A 164 9.53 -5.78 9.55
CA ASN A 164 9.92 -6.81 10.53
C ASN A 164 9.91 -8.26 9.98
N GLU A 165 9.41 -8.49 8.78
CA GLU A 165 9.45 -9.81 8.14
C GLU A 165 10.88 -10.35 8.02
N LYS A 166 11.87 -9.48 7.77
CA LYS A 166 13.30 -9.84 7.62
C LYS A 166 14.20 -8.79 8.27
N THR A 167 15.51 -9.04 8.29
CA THR A 167 16.51 -8.08 8.77
C THR A 167 16.43 -6.76 7.97
N PRO A 168 16.46 -5.59 8.63
CA PRO A 168 16.45 -4.31 7.93
C PRO A 168 17.73 -4.15 7.11
N SER A 169 17.58 -3.71 5.85
CA SER A 169 18.68 -3.23 5.01
C SER A 169 18.29 -1.89 4.40
N THR A 170 19.26 -1.03 4.12
CA THR A 170 19.01 0.30 3.55
C THR A 170 18.20 0.26 2.26
N LEU A 171 18.48 -0.70 1.37
CA LEU A 171 17.73 -0.87 0.13
C LEU A 171 16.27 -1.27 0.39
N ARG A 172 16.02 -2.15 1.38
CA ARG A 172 14.66 -2.58 1.73
C ARG A 172 13.88 -1.44 2.39
N VAL A 173 14.50 -0.73 3.33
CA VAL A 173 13.90 0.46 3.97
C VAL A 173 13.56 1.49 2.91
N LYS A 174 14.50 1.81 2.00
CA LYS A 174 14.26 2.75 0.90
C LYS A 174 13.07 2.32 0.03
N SER A 175 13.04 1.06 -0.39
CA SER A 175 11.99 0.57 -1.31
C SER A 175 10.61 0.59 -0.65
N ILE A 176 10.48 0.07 0.57
CA ILE A 176 9.20 0.06 1.31
C ILE A 176 8.69 1.48 1.52
N LEU A 177 9.54 2.36 2.07
CA LEU A 177 9.15 3.72 2.38
C LEU A 177 8.82 4.54 1.12
N SER A 178 9.54 4.32 0.02
CA SER A 178 9.24 4.97 -1.27
C SER A 178 7.90 4.49 -1.83
N THR A 179 7.59 3.19 -1.78
CA THR A 179 6.30 2.66 -2.22
C THR A 179 5.14 3.26 -1.43
N ILE A 180 5.25 3.30 -0.11
CA ILE A 180 4.23 3.90 0.77
C ILE A 180 4.03 5.38 0.42
N LEU A 181 5.12 6.14 0.34
CA LEU A 181 5.04 7.58 0.09
C LEU A 181 4.52 7.89 -1.32
N ASN A 182 4.96 7.16 -2.35
CA ASN A 182 4.45 7.32 -3.72
C ASN A 182 2.94 7.03 -3.83
N THR A 183 2.45 6.04 -3.09
CA THR A 183 1.01 5.73 -3.03
C THR A 183 0.26 6.89 -2.39
N ALA A 184 0.77 7.43 -1.28
CA ALA A 184 0.17 8.58 -0.61
C ALA A 184 0.21 9.86 -1.45
N THR A 185 1.31 10.12 -2.19
CA THR A 185 1.40 11.28 -3.08
C THR A 185 0.42 11.19 -4.24
N TYR A 186 0.24 9.99 -4.81
CA TYR A 186 -0.75 9.77 -5.85
C TYR A 186 -2.16 10.13 -5.38
N ILE A 187 -2.56 9.68 -4.18
CA ILE A 187 -3.88 9.98 -3.63
C ILE A 187 -4.00 11.45 -3.23
N ALA A 188 -2.95 12.02 -2.63
CA ALA A 188 -2.91 13.43 -2.24
C ALA A 188 -3.05 14.38 -3.44
N ASP A 189 -2.42 14.06 -4.58
CA ASP A 189 -2.52 14.84 -5.80
C ASP A 189 -3.95 14.77 -6.39
N ALA A 190 -4.61 13.61 -6.27
CA ALA A 190 -6.00 13.43 -6.65
C ALA A 190 -7.02 14.08 -5.68
N THR A 191 -6.60 14.40 -4.45
CA THR A 191 -7.47 14.95 -3.39
C THR A 191 -6.89 16.21 -2.73
N PRO A 192 -6.80 17.36 -3.45
CA PRO A 192 -6.11 18.57 -2.98
C PRO A 192 -6.54 19.09 -1.60
N ASN A 193 -7.81 18.93 -1.25
CA ASN A 193 -8.38 19.41 0.03
C ASN A 193 -7.91 18.61 1.25
N SER A 194 -7.38 17.40 1.06
CA SER A 194 -6.88 16.52 2.14
C SER A 194 -5.41 16.15 1.95
N ALA A 195 -4.75 16.74 0.94
CA ALA A 195 -3.39 16.40 0.55
C ALA A 195 -2.39 16.58 1.71
N LYS A 196 -2.54 17.66 2.49
CA LYS A 196 -1.65 17.96 3.61
C LYS A 196 -1.79 16.93 4.73
N GLU A 197 -3.03 16.59 5.09
CA GLU A 197 -3.38 15.61 6.12
C GLU A 197 -2.89 14.21 5.72
N ILE A 198 -3.08 13.81 4.45
CA ILE A 198 -2.61 12.52 3.90
C ILE A 198 -1.09 12.41 4.02
N LEU A 199 -0.37 13.41 3.49
CA LEU A 199 1.09 13.37 3.46
C LEU A 199 1.69 13.45 4.87
N ARG A 200 1.13 14.28 5.74
CA ARG A 200 1.62 14.42 7.12
C ARG A 200 1.35 13.17 7.94
N GLY A 201 0.16 12.59 7.84
CA GLY A 201 -0.18 11.31 8.47
C GLY A 201 0.75 10.20 7.98
N THR A 202 0.97 10.11 6.67
CA THR A 202 1.84 9.10 6.06
C THR A 202 3.29 9.21 6.54
N LEU A 203 3.89 10.40 6.48
CA LEU A 203 5.29 10.60 6.90
C LEU A 203 5.48 10.32 8.40
N ARG A 204 4.52 10.72 9.24
CA ARG A 204 4.54 10.41 10.67
C ARG A 204 4.40 8.91 10.92
N GLY A 205 3.50 8.22 10.21
CA GLY A 205 3.31 6.78 10.29
C GLY A 205 4.56 6.01 9.86
N MET A 206 5.15 6.35 8.72
CA MET A 206 6.40 5.78 8.22
C MET A 206 7.54 5.91 9.24
N ARG A 207 7.73 7.11 9.79
CA ARG A 207 8.75 7.38 10.81
C ARG A 207 8.53 6.52 12.06
N GLN A 208 7.30 6.49 12.58
CA GLN A 208 6.98 5.72 13.78
C GLN A 208 7.16 4.22 13.54
N GLY A 209 6.71 3.71 12.39
CA GLY A 209 6.84 2.30 12.05
C GLY A 209 8.30 1.87 11.86
N LEU A 210 9.12 2.72 11.25
CA LEU A 210 10.57 2.51 11.16
C LEU A 210 11.21 2.51 12.56
N THR A 211 10.85 3.47 13.42
CA THR A 211 11.36 3.56 14.80
C THR A 211 11.03 2.30 15.59
N VAL A 212 9.78 1.82 15.53
CA VAL A 212 9.34 0.59 16.18
C VAL A 212 10.11 -0.62 15.65
N SER A 213 10.33 -0.69 14.34
CA SER A 213 11.07 -1.80 13.71
C SER A 213 12.54 -1.85 14.13
N ILE A 214 13.19 -0.69 14.21
CA ILE A 214 14.56 -0.56 14.72
C ILE A 214 14.63 -1.00 16.19
N ASN A 215 13.70 -0.54 17.03
CA ASN A 215 13.64 -0.96 18.44
C ASN A 215 13.41 -2.47 18.60
N LYS A 216 12.57 -3.06 17.74
CA LYS A 216 12.34 -4.51 17.72
C LYS A 216 13.60 -5.27 17.30
N PHE A 217 14.30 -4.78 16.28
CA PHE A 217 15.58 -5.33 15.85
C PHE A 217 16.62 -5.23 16.97
N ASN A 218 16.71 -4.10 17.69
CA ASN A 218 17.59 -3.94 18.84
C ASN A 218 17.35 -5.01 19.91
N LYS A 219 16.08 -5.22 20.27
CA LYS A 219 15.70 -6.29 21.21
C LYS A 219 16.14 -7.66 20.70
N GLN A 220 16.00 -7.95 19.42
CA GLN A 220 16.46 -9.22 18.84
C GLN A 220 17.99 -9.36 18.93
N LEU A 221 18.76 -8.27 18.74
CA LEU A 221 20.21 -8.29 18.91
C LEU A 221 20.64 -8.59 20.35
N LEU A 222 19.95 -8.00 21.34
CA LEU A 222 20.24 -8.20 22.76
C LEU A 222 20.12 -9.67 23.18
N TYR A 223 19.10 -10.37 22.67
CA TYR A 223 18.81 -11.77 23.02
C TYR A 223 19.34 -12.79 22.01
N MET A 224 20.14 -12.36 21.03
CA MET A 224 20.70 -13.24 20.01
C MET A 224 21.70 -14.25 20.61
N PRO A 225 21.57 -15.56 20.38
CA PRO A 225 22.57 -16.54 20.84
C PRO A 225 23.91 -16.38 20.09
N ASP A 226 25.02 -16.73 20.75
CA ASP A 226 26.38 -16.51 20.22
C ASP A 226 26.62 -17.23 18.89
N GLU A 227 26.00 -18.40 18.70
CA GLU A 227 26.09 -19.20 17.47
C GLU A 227 25.46 -18.47 16.26
N ALA A 228 24.44 -17.64 16.51
CA ALA A 228 23.76 -16.88 15.46
C ALA A 228 24.45 -15.54 15.14
N LYS A 229 25.36 -15.06 16.01
CA LYS A 229 26.21 -13.90 15.71
C LYS A 229 27.01 -14.10 14.42
N MET A 230 27.47 -15.34 14.19
CA MET A 230 28.27 -15.71 13.01
C MET A 230 27.56 -15.48 11.67
N ILE A 231 26.22 -15.39 11.66
CA ILE A 231 25.42 -15.17 10.45
C ILE A 231 25.46 -13.69 10.01
N LEU A 232 25.64 -12.77 10.97
CA LEU A 232 25.55 -11.32 10.75
C LEU A 232 26.93 -10.63 10.78
N ILE A 233 28.01 -11.40 10.99
CA ILE A 233 29.39 -10.89 11.03
C ILE A 233 29.74 -10.13 9.75
N ASP A 234 29.39 -10.68 8.58
CA ASP A 234 29.81 -10.14 7.29
C ASP A 234 29.12 -8.80 6.98
N ASP A 235 27.93 -8.56 7.53
CA ASP A 235 27.12 -7.36 7.28
C ASP A 235 27.13 -6.35 8.45
N TYR A 236 27.81 -6.65 9.57
CA TYR A 236 27.73 -5.84 10.80
C TYR A 236 28.18 -4.38 10.58
N ALA A 237 29.32 -4.19 9.90
CA ALA A 237 29.90 -2.85 9.70
C ALA A 237 29.04 -2.00 8.75
N SER A 238 28.40 -2.64 7.76
CA SER A 238 27.45 -1.97 6.87
C SER A 238 26.19 -1.57 7.64
N LEU A 239 25.57 -2.50 8.35
CA LEU A 239 24.35 -2.25 9.15
C LEU A 239 24.55 -1.15 10.20
N GLN A 240 25.69 -1.16 10.89
CA GLN A 240 26.02 -0.12 11.87
C GLN A 240 26.13 1.27 11.21
N LYS A 241 26.80 1.34 10.05
CA LYS A 241 26.90 2.58 9.28
C LYS A 241 25.53 3.03 8.77
N GLU A 242 24.70 2.11 8.32
CA GLU A 242 23.35 2.39 7.82
C GLU A 242 22.45 2.95 8.92
N LEU A 243 22.47 2.36 10.13
CA LEU A 243 21.73 2.87 11.29
C LEU A 243 22.15 4.29 11.67
N ASN A 244 23.46 4.58 11.65
CA ASN A 244 23.97 5.93 11.96
C ASN A 244 23.56 7.02 10.95
N ASN A 245 23.10 6.63 9.75
CA ASN A 245 22.68 7.54 8.68
C ASN A 245 21.18 7.43 8.36
N ILE A 246 20.37 6.91 9.30
CA ILE A 246 18.95 6.63 9.05
C ILE A 246 18.13 7.90 8.76
N ASP A 247 18.50 9.02 9.36
CA ASP A 247 17.87 10.33 9.16
C ASP A 247 18.15 10.89 7.76
N ALA A 248 19.40 10.75 7.30
CA ALA A 248 19.78 11.09 5.93
C ALA A 248 19.06 10.18 4.92
N LEU A 249 18.94 8.89 5.21
CA LEU A 249 18.17 7.96 4.37
C LEU A 249 16.70 8.37 4.28
N PHE A 250 16.06 8.65 5.42
CA PHE A 250 14.66 9.06 5.47
C PHE A 250 14.43 10.37 4.71
N SER A 251 15.30 11.37 4.91
CA SER A 251 15.23 12.65 4.21
C SER A 251 15.45 12.51 2.71
N SER A 252 16.38 11.64 2.29
CA SER A 252 16.63 11.36 0.87
C SER A 252 15.43 10.71 0.20
N ILE A 253 14.69 9.84 0.89
CA ILE A 253 13.46 9.23 0.34
C ILE A 253 12.41 10.29 0.06
N ILE A 254 12.20 11.21 1.00
CA ILE A 254 11.24 12.30 0.83
C ILE A 254 11.66 13.20 -0.34
N GLY A 255 12.94 13.58 -0.40
CA GLY A 255 13.48 14.40 -1.49
C GLY A 255 13.37 13.73 -2.86
N ASP A 256 13.70 12.43 -2.94
CA ASP A 256 13.60 11.64 -4.17
C ASP A 256 12.15 11.57 -4.69
N VAL A 257 11.19 11.37 -3.78
CA VAL A 257 9.75 11.33 -4.13
C VAL A 257 9.23 12.72 -4.48
N ALA A 258 9.59 13.76 -3.72
CA ALA A 258 9.18 15.13 -3.99
C ALA A 258 9.63 15.61 -5.38
N ALA A 259 10.86 15.26 -5.79
CA ALA A 259 11.41 15.62 -7.10
C ALA A 259 10.70 14.94 -8.29
N GLN A 260 9.93 13.87 -8.05
CA GLN A 260 9.23 13.09 -9.08
C GLN A 260 7.74 13.44 -9.19
N ASN A 261 7.22 14.30 -8.31
CA ASN A 261 5.80 14.62 -8.21
C ASN A 261 5.50 16.07 -8.65
N SER A 262 4.21 16.44 -8.62
CA SER A 262 3.75 17.78 -8.99
C SER A 262 4.38 18.87 -8.10
N PRO A 263 4.53 20.12 -8.59
CA PRO A 263 5.06 21.22 -7.78
C PRO A 263 4.28 21.47 -6.49
N MET A 264 2.97 21.16 -6.48
CA MET A 264 2.13 21.24 -5.28
C MET A 264 2.58 20.21 -4.24
N ILE A 265 2.73 18.94 -4.64
CA ILE A 265 3.20 17.87 -3.74
C ILE A 265 4.61 18.16 -3.25
N GLN A 266 5.49 18.65 -4.12
CA GLN A 266 6.84 19.06 -3.73
C GLN A 266 6.81 20.12 -2.62
N GLN A 267 6.03 21.19 -2.78
CA GLN A 267 5.90 22.24 -1.76
C GLN A 267 5.33 21.71 -0.44
N LEU A 268 4.31 20.83 -0.50
CA LEU A 268 3.73 20.24 0.71
C LEU A 268 4.74 19.34 1.45
N LEU A 269 5.49 18.50 0.73
CA LEU A 269 6.52 17.66 1.33
C LEU A 269 7.64 18.50 1.95
N ASP A 270 8.07 19.58 1.29
CA ASP A 270 9.08 20.50 1.83
C ASP A 270 8.58 21.21 3.10
N GLU A 271 7.33 21.67 3.12
CA GLU A 271 6.69 22.29 4.29
C GLU A 271 6.62 21.29 5.46
N ILE A 272 6.05 20.10 5.23
CA ILE A 272 5.88 19.08 6.27
C ILE A 272 7.25 18.63 6.80
N THR A 273 8.24 18.45 5.92
CA THR A 273 9.60 18.05 6.32
C THR A 273 10.29 19.14 7.15
N GLY A 274 10.04 20.41 6.83
CA GLY A 274 10.49 21.54 7.63
C GLY A 274 10.00 21.47 9.07
N ASP A 275 8.72 21.16 9.26
CA ASP A 275 8.08 21.02 10.57
C ASP A 275 8.54 19.76 11.33
N MET A 276 8.86 18.68 10.62
CA MET A 276 9.23 17.38 11.19
C MET A 276 10.65 17.31 11.76
N LYS A 277 11.47 18.35 11.67
CA LYS A 277 12.86 18.32 12.16
C LYS A 277 12.99 17.99 13.64
N PHE A 278 12.04 18.40 14.47
CA PHE A 278 12.01 18.05 15.90
C PHE A 278 11.46 16.64 16.16
N ASP A 279 10.64 16.10 15.24
CA ASP A 279 10.02 14.78 15.38
C ASP A 279 10.99 13.62 15.05
N MET A 280 12.17 13.90 14.48
CA MET A 280 13.15 12.87 14.09
C MET A 280 14.02 12.34 15.24
N GLU A 281 14.06 13.02 16.38
CA GLU A 281 14.93 12.70 17.51
C GLU A 281 14.77 11.25 17.98
N HIS A 282 13.52 10.77 18.09
CA HIS A 282 13.23 9.40 18.51
C HIS A 282 13.76 8.34 17.54
N LEU A 283 13.73 8.59 16.22
CA LEU A 283 14.27 7.66 15.23
C LEU A 283 15.80 7.61 15.35
N ILE A 284 16.43 8.78 15.44
CA ILE A 284 17.89 8.91 15.56
C ILE A 284 18.37 8.21 16.83
N GLN A 285 17.68 8.42 17.96
CA GLN A 285 18.00 7.79 19.23
C GLN A 285 17.88 6.26 19.13
N ALA A 286 16.77 5.74 18.63
CA ALA A 286 16.56 4.30 18.45
C ALA A 286 17.66 3.68 17.57
N ALA A 287 18.05 4.35 16.48
CA ALA A 287 19.08 3.86 15.58
C ALA A 287 20.48 3.88 16.21
N ARG A 288 20.82 4.92 16.97
CA ARG A 288 22.08 5.01 17.72
C ARG A 288 22.21 3.90 18.77
N GLU A 289 21.17 3.71 19.59
CA GLU A 289 21.13 2.65 20.60
C GLU A 289 21.30 1.26 19.97
N THR A 290 20.67 1.05 18.81
CA THR A 290 20.79 -0.21 18.06
C THR A 290 22.19 -0.40 17.48
N ALA A 291 22.80 0.66 16.95
CA ALA A 291 24.16 0.64 16.43
C ALA A 291 25.21 0.38 17.53
N GLU A 292 24.98 0.90 18.74
CA GLU A 292 25.82 0.66 19.91
C GLU A 292 25.66 -0.77 20.43
N THR A 293 24.41 -1.26 20.54
CA THR A 293 24.14 -2.66 20.87
C THR A 293 24.81 -3.60 19.87
N MET A 294 24.74 -3.29 18.58
CA MET A 294 25.44 -4.06 17.55
C MET A 294 26.96 -4.02 17.75
N LYS A 295 27.53 -2.88 18.10
CA LYS A 295 28.96 -2.78 18.41
C LYS A 295 29.36 -3.67 19.59
N GLU A 296 28.60 -3.64 20.68
CA GLU A 296 28.87 -4.43 21.88
C GLU A 296 28.71 -5.93 21.64
N ARG A 297 27.66 -6.34 20.92
CA ARG A 297 27.40 -7.77 20.67
C ARG A 297 28.44 -8.42 19.76
N PHE A 298 29.09 -7.63 18.90
CA PHE A 298 30.05 -8.09 17.91
C PHE A 298 31.51 -7.72 18.23
N SER A 299 31.78 -6.93 19.28
CA SER A 299 33.15 -6.51 19.66
C SER A 299 34.06 -7.66 20.10
N ASP A 300 33.48 -8.74 20.62
CA ASP A 300 34.23 -9.92 21.10
C ASP A 300 34.68 -10.85 19.96
N ILE A 301 34.20 -10.58 18.75
CA ILE A 301 34.55 -11.33 17.54
C ILE A 301 35.88 -10.77 17.03
N LYS A 302 36.98 -11.31 17.55
CA LYS A 302 38.35 -10.86 17.20
C LYS A 302 38.58 -10.85 15.69
N GLU A 303 39.25 -9.80 15.22
CA GLU A 303 39.69 -9.57 13.84
C GLU A 303 40.47 -10.76 13.23
N ASP A 304 41.19 -11.53 14.06
CA ASP A 304 41.88 -12.78 13.65
C ASP A 304 40.92 -13.94 13.34
N ALA A 305 39.74 -13.98 13.97
CA ALA A 305 38.70 -14.96 13.68
C ALA A 305 38.03 -14.68 12.32
N ILE A 306 37.96 -13.41 11.89
CA ILE A 306 37.44 -12.99 10.59
C ILE A 306 38.38 -13.42 9.44
N GLN A 307 39.70 -13.42 9.66
CA GLN A 307 40.64 -13.92 8.66
C GLN A 307 40.71 -15.46 8.61
N GLN A 308 40.62 -16.16 9.75
CA GLN A 308 40.53 -17.62 9.77
C GLN A 308 39.14 -18.17 9.36
N SER A 309 38.07 -17.39 9.53
CA SER A 309 36.70 -17.79 9.17
C SER A 309 36.54 -17.94 7.65
N SER A 310 37.22 -17.13 6.82
CA SER A 310 37.19 -17.32 5.36
C SER A 310 37.60 -18.75 4.89
N LYS A 311 38.46 -19.44 5.66
CA LYS A 311 38.83 -20.85 5.43
C LYS A 311 37.92 -21.86 6.13
N VAL A 312 37.26 -21.50 7.23
CA VAL A 312 36.41 -22.39 8.05
C VAL A 312 34.92 -22.29 7.68
N ILE A 313 34.43 -21.15 7.21
CA ILE A 313 33.04 -20.87 6.76
C ILE A 313 32.65 -21.75 5.56
N ASN A 314 33.62 -22.11 4.70
CA ASN A 314 33.42 -23.07 3.60
C ASN A 314 33.46 -24.54 4.05
N SER A 315 33.70 -24.83 5.33
CA SER A 315 33.61 -26.19 5.85
C SER A 315 32.15 -26.58 6.08
N LYS A 316 31.81 -27.85 5.83
CA LYS A 316 30.47 -28.40 6.09
C LYS A 316 29.97 -28.12 7.50
N THR A 317 30.88 -28.13 8.49
CA THR A 317 30.57 -27.88 9.89
C THR A 317 30.13 -26.44 10.16
N ALA A 318 30.73 -25.45 9.49
CA ALA A 318 30.31 -24.05 9.61
C ALA A 318 29.00 -23.77 8.87
N GLN A 319 28.75 -24.44 7.74
CA GLN A 319 27.47 -24.38 7.04
C GLN A 319 26.33 -25.01 7.87
N GLU A 320 26.59 -26.12 8.56
CA GLU A 320 25.63 -26.69 9.52
C GLU A 320 25.39 -25.79 10.73
N ALA A 321 26.45 -25.17 11.28
CA ALA A 321 26.32 -24.19 12.36
C ALA A 321 25.51 -22.96 11.92
N LYS A 322 25.72 -22.47 10.68
CA LYS A 322 24.91 -21.40 10.07
C LYS A 322 23.44 -21.82 9.94
N ARG A 323 23.17 -23.03 9.45
CA ARG A 323 21.80 -23.57 9.31
C ARG A 323 21.12 -23.72 10.66
N MET A 324 21.84 -24.21 11.67
CA MET A 324 21.34 -24.35 13.03
C MET A 324 21.12 -23.00 13.71
N GLY A 325 21.98 -22.02 13.47
CA GLY A 325 21.82 -20.64 13.96
C GLY A 325 20.60 -19.94 13.34
N ILE A 326 20.35 -20.11 12.03
CA ILE A 326 19.15 -19.61 11.36
C ILE A 326 17.90 -20.25 11.95
N TYR A 327 17.91 -21.57 12.16
CA TYR A 327 16.79 -22.28 12.76
C TYR A 327 16.54 -21.82 14.20
N ALA A 328 17.57 -21.77 15.04
CA ALA A 328 17.48 -21.31 16.43
C ALA A 328 17.00 -19.84 16.52
N TRP A 329 17.49 -18.97 15.62
CA TRP A 329 17.02 -17.60 15.52
C TRP A 329 15.54 -17.55 15.16
N SER A 330 15.10 -18.32 14.17
CA SER A 330 13.71 -18.31 13.73
C SER A 330 12.76 -18.74 14.86
N VAL A 331 13.14 -19.76 15.64
CA VAL A 331 12.43 -20.21 16.83
C VAL A 331 12.39 -19.13 17.91
N ALA A 332 13.53 -18.45 18.17
CA ALA A 332 13.59 -17.35 19.15
C ALA A 332 12.72 -16.15 18.72
N LYS A 333 12.73 -15.79 17.44
CA LYS A 333 11.87 -14.74 16.86
C LYS A 333 10.39 -15.08 17.06
N SER A 334 9.98 -16.30 16.72
CA SER A 334 8.59 -16.76 16.90
C SER A 334 8.18 -16.81 18.37
N ALA A 335 9.08 -17.21 19.28
CA ALA A 335 8.80 -17.22 20.71
C ALA A 335 8.63 -15.81 21.29
N ILE A 336 9.47 -14.85 20.88
CA ILE A 336 9.36 -13.44 21.29
C ILE A 336 8.07 -12.82 20.74
N ASP A 337 7.75 -13.06 19.47
CA ASP A 337 6.51 -12.55 18.85
C ASP A 337 5.26 -13.14 19.52
N GLY A 338 5.29 -14.42 19.89
CA GLY A 338 4.23 -15.08 20.66
C GLY A 338 4.10 -14.52 22.08
N ALA A 339 5.21 -14.25 22.76
CA ALA A 339 5.21 -13.66 24.09
C ALA A 339 4.69 -12.21 24.10
N ILE A 340 5.03 -11.41 23.08
CA ILE A 340 4.53 -10.03 22.92
C ILE A 340 3.02 -10.04 22.63
N LYS A 341 2.54 -10.92 21.74
CA LYS A 341 1.10 -11.08 21.47
C LYS A 341 0.34 -11.52 22.71
N GLY A 342 0.83 -12.53 23.44
CA GLY A 342 0.21 -13.02 24.67
C GLY A 342 0.18 -12.00 25.81
N ALA A 343 1.19 -11.12 25.89
CA ALA A 343 1.20 -10.00 26.84
C ALA A 343 0.16 -8.93 26.48
N LYS A 344 0.05 -8.59 25.18
CA LYS A 344 -0.95 -7.62 24.67
C LYS A 344 -2.38 -8.13 24.89
N GLU A 345 -2.66 -9.40 24.58
CA GLU A 345 -3.97 -10.02 24.80
C GLU A 345 -4.39 -10.12 26.27
N LYS A 346 -3.44 -10.17 27.21
CA LYS A 346 -3.73 -10.14 28.65
C LYS A 346 -4.00 -8.72 29.14
N MET A 347 -3.30 -7.72 28.60
CA MET A 347 -3.56 -6.31 28.91
C MET A 347 -4.89 -5.81 28.35
N ASP A 348 -5.34 -6.35 27.21
CA ASP A 348 -6.65 -6.02 26.62
C ASP A 348 -7.83 -6.73 27.32
N LYS A 349 -7.55 -7.65 28.27
CA LYS A 349 -8.54 -8.43 29.03
C LYS A 349 -8.65 -8.03 30.51
N GLU A 350 -7.80 -7.13 30.99
CA GLU A 350 -7.93 -6.42 32.28
C GLU A 350 -8.48 -5.02 32.03
#